data_AF-A0A1H8YG99-F1
#
_entry.id   AF-A0A1H8YG99-F1
#
_cell.length_a   1.000
_cell.length_b   1.000
_cell.length_c   1.000
_cell.angle_alpha   90.00
_cell.angle_beta   90.00
_cell.angle_gamma   90.00
#
_symmetry.space_group_name_H-M   'P 1'
#
loop_
_entity.id
_entity.type
_entity.pdbx_description
1 polymer ?
#
loop_
_entity_poly.entity_id
_entity_poly.type
_entity_poly.pdbx_seq_one_letter_code
_entity_poly.pdbx_strand_id
1 'polypeptide(L)'
;MKKALMAAAALVALPVMAQAQSPSPGVYIGAEGGLNWLLNFNASPNNPTLPPVVSVNPNTGWMAGGVIGYDFVGPRVELEGIYRNNTTNVGIPGTALNNQ
;
A
#
# COMPACT_ATOMS: atom_id res chain seq x y z
N MET A 1 -8.11 -6.50 -24.88
CA MET A 1 -7.25 -5.70 -25.79
C MET A 1 -7.71 -4.24 -25.92
N LYS A 2 -8.88 -3.93 -26.48
CA LYS A 2 -9.33 -2.53 -26.70
C LYS A 2 -9.38 -1.67 -25.42
N LYS A 3 -9.87 -2.22 -24.30
CA LYS A 3 -9.95 -1.52 -23.00
C LYS A 3 -8.57 -1.22 -22.39
N ALA A 4 -7.63 -2.17 -22.52
CA ALA A 4 -6.25 -1.99 -22.06
C ALA A 4 -5.51 -0.94 -22.88
N LEU A 5 -5.75 -0.89 -24.19
CA LEU A 5 -5.19 0.13 -25.08
C LEU A 5 -5.74 1.52 -24.79
N MET A 6 -7.04 1.64 -24.47
CA MET A 6 -7.64 2.91 -24.06
C MET A 6 -7.12 3.39 -22.70
N ALA A 7 -6.94 2.47 -21.75
CA ALA A 7 -6.33 2.78 -20.45
C ALA A 7 -4.87 3.25 -20.60
N ALA A 8 -4.08 2.57 -21.43
CA ALA A 8 -2.71 2.97 -21.74
C ALA A 8 -2.66 4.34 -22.42
N ALA A 9 -3.54 4.61 -23.40
CA ALA A 9 -3.62 5.90 -24.07
C ALA A 9 -4.01 7.03 -23.10
N ALA A 10 -4.94 6.77 -22.17
CA ALA A 10 -5.29 7.71 -21.12
C ALA A 10 -4.11 8.01 -20.20
N LEU A 11 -3.34 6.98 -19.78
CA LEU A 11 -2.13 7.17 -18.97
C LEU A 11 -1.06 8.00 -19.68
N VAL A 12 -0.88 7.81 -20.98
CA VAL A 12 0.10 8.55 -21.80
C VAL A 12 -0.32 10.01 -22.03
N ALA A 13 -1.61 10.32 -21.96
CA ALA A 13 -2.13 11.68 -22.12
C ALA A 13 -2.12 12.52 -20.82
N LEU A 14 -2.01 11.88 -19.65
CA LEU A 14 -1.94 12.55 -18.34
C LEU A 14 -0.82 13.61 -18.20
N PRO A 15 0.40 13.43 -18.75
CA PRO A 15 1.51 14.36 -18.54
C PRO A 15 1.28 15.76 -19.12
N VAL A 16 0.35 15.93 -20.07
CA VAL A 16 0.10 17.22 -20.73
C VAL A 16 -0.72 18.18 -19.86
N MET A 17 -1.39 17.66 -18.82
CA MET A 17 -2.17 18.47 -17.86
C MET A 17 -1.41 18.78 -16.57
N ALA A 18 -0.20 18.21 -16.39
CA ALA A 18 0.69 18.57 -15.30
C ALA A 18 1.37 19.91 -15.64
N GLN A 19 0.61 21.01 -15.54
CA GLN A 19 1.20 22.32 -15.44
C GLN A 19 2.19 22.27 -14.27
N ALA A 20 3.47 22.51 -14.53
CA ALA A 20 4.47 22.63 -13.47
C ALA A 20 3.92 23.63 -12.44
N GLN A 21 3.65 23.15 -11.22
CA GLN A 21 3.16 24.00 -10.14
C GLN A 21 4.18 25.13 -9.98
N SER A 22 3.77 26.36 -10.29
CA SER A 22 4.55 27.52 -9.86
C SER A 22 4.74 27.38 -8.34
N PRO A 23 5.94 27.61 -7.78
CA PRO A 23 6.19 27.37 -6.36
C PRO A 23 5.32 28.31 -5.51
N SER A 24 4.12 27.86 -5.18
CA SER A 24 3.11 28.56 -4.39
C SER A 24 2.55 27.60 -3.37
N PRO A 25 2.38 28.04 -2.12
CA PRO A 25 1.70 27.23 -1.12
C PRO A 25 0.28 26.90 -1.56
N GLY A 26 -0.23 25.72 -1.22
CA GLY A 26 -1.57 25.32 -1.64
C GLY A 26 -2.02 23.93 -1.23
N VAL A 27 -3.33 23.72 -1.32
CA VAL A 27 -3.96 22.40 -1.16
C VAL A 27 -3.73 21.57 -2.42
N TYR A 28 -3.45 20.29 -2.23
CA TYR A 28 -3.41 19.31 -3.32
C TYR A 28 -4.12 18.02 -2.94
N ILE A 29 -4.50 17.27 -3.97
CA ILE A 29 -4.96 15.90 -3.87
C ILE A 29 -4.06 15.00 -4.71
N GLY A 30 -3.79 13.80 -4.22
CA GLY A 30 -2.96 12.82 -4.91
C GLY A 30 -3.55 11.43 -4.84
N ALA A 31 -3.15 10.58 -5.79
CA ALA A 31 -3.37 9.15 -5.73
C ALA A 31 -2.03 8.47 -5.54
N GLU A 32 -2.02 7.42 -4.73
CA GLU A 32 -0.83 6.62 -4.43
C GLU A 32 -1.10 5.14 -4.73
N GLY A 33 -0.04 4.44 -5.11
CA GLY A 33 -0.09 3.03 -5.39
C GLY A 33 1.31 2.44 -5.33
N GLY A 34 1.40 1.20 -4.88
CA GLY A 34 2.69 0.58 -4.67
C GLY A 34 2.60 -0.89 -4.33
N LEU A 35 3.78 -1.48 -4.22
CA LEU A 35 3.97 -2.80 -3.65
C LEU A 35 4.29 -2.65 -2.16
N ASN A 36 3.89 -3.64 -1.37
CA ASN A 36 4.17 -3.64 0.06
C ASN A 36 4.69 -5.01 0.50
N TRP A 37 5.75 -5.04 1.31
CA TRP A 37 6.43 -6.23 1.80
C TRP A 37 6.70 -6.06 3.29
N LEU A 38 6.20 -6.99 4.11
CA LEU A 38 6.40 -6.96 5.55
C LEU A 38 7.52 -7.92 5.94
N LEU A 39 8.55 -7.40 6.60
CA LEU A 39 9.70 -8.18 7.04
C LEU A 39 9.53 -8.54 8.52
N ASN A 40 9.87 -9.79 8.87
CA ASN A 40 10.01 -10.25 10.26
C ASN A 40 8.77 -10.04 11.14
N PHE A 41 7.60 -10.48 10.68
CA PHE A 41 6.36 -10.36 11.45
C PHE A 41 6.09 -11.60 12.30
N ASN A 42 5.87 -11.39 13.60
CA ASN A 42 5.48 -12.41 14.55
C ASN A 42 4.19 -11.97 15.23
N ALA A 43 3.23 -12.88 15.37
CA ALA A 43 1.96 -12.63 16.04
C ALA A 43 1.92 -13.35 17.39
N SER A 44 1.30 -12.74 18.40
CA SER A 44 0.99 -13.37 19.67
C SER A 44 -0.53 -13.57 19.77
N PRO A 45 -1.04 -14.75 19.39
CA PRO A 45 -2.47 -15.01 19.43
C PRO A 45 -2.95 -15.13 20.87
N ASN A 46 -4.08 -14.50 21.20
CA ASN A 46 -4.78 -14.72 22.47
C ASN A 46 -5.60 -16.03 22.41
N ASN A 47 -4.88 -17.15 22.25
CA ASN A 47 -5.48 -18.48 22.23
C ASN A 47 -4.58 -19.46 23.01
N PRO A 48 -5.06 -20.03 24.14
CA PRO A 48 -4.26 -20.91 24.98
C PRO A 48 -3.90 -22.25 24.32
N THR A 49 -4.49 -22.61 23.17
CA THR A 49 -4.17 -23.83 22.43
C THR A 49 -3.05 -23.65 21.40
N LEU A 50 -2.60 -22.42 21.16
CA LEU A 50 -1.54 -22.10 20.22
C LEU A 50 -0.24 -21.72 20.93
N PRO A 51 0.92 -21.84 20.26
CA PRO A 51 2.17 -21.28 20.78
C PRO A 51 2.05 -19.79 21.09
N PRO A 52 2.75 -19.27 22.13
CA PRO A 52 2.67 -17.86 22.52
C PRO A 52 3.08 -16.87 21.43
N VAL A 53 3.93 -17.34 20.50
CA VAL A 53 4.36 -16.59 19.33
C VAL A 53 4.29 -17.50 18.11
N VAL A 54 3.68 -17.00 17.05
CA VAL A 54 3.53 -17.68 15.77
C VAL A 54 4.19 -16.82 14.69
N SER A 55 5.01 -17.46 13.85
CA SER A 55 5.61 -16.78 12.69
C SER A 55 4.54 -16.61 11.61
N VAL A 56 4.39 -15.38 11.14
CA VAL A 56 3.44 -15.01 10.09
C VAL A 56 4.25 -14.40 8.96
N ASN A 57 4.11 -14.97 7.77
CA ASN A 57 4.87 -14.56 6.59
C ASN A 57 3.91 -14.01 5.52
N PRO A 58 3.61 -12.70 5.56
CA PRO A 58 2.88 -12.06 4.48
C PRO A 58 3.70 -12.07 3.20
N ASN A 59 3.08 -12.47 2.10
CA ASN A 59 3.66 -12.33 0.78
C ASN A 59 3.70 -10.83 0.38
N THR A 60 4.56 -10.49 -0.58
CA THR A 60 4.50 -9.18 -1.23
C THR A 60 3.10 -8.94 -1.76
N GLY A 61 2.52 -7.82 -1.37
CA GLY A 61 1.18 -7.39 -1.73
C GLY A 61 1.19 -6.06 -2.46
N TRP A 62 0.01 -5.49 -2.60
CA TRP A 62 -0.20 -4.18 -3.22
C TRP A 62 -0.88 -3.23 -2.26
N MET A 63 -0.71 -1.95 -2.52
CA MET A 63 -1.40 -0.87 -1.81
C MET A 63 -1.92 0.14 -2.82
N ALA A 64 -3.06 0.74 -2.50
CA ALA A 64 -3.61 1.85 -3.24
C ALA A 64 -4.28 2.80 -2.27
N GLY A 65 -4.19 4.08 -2.55
CA GLY A 65 -4.70 5.11 -1.67
C GLY A 65 -4.76 6.47 -2.33
N GLY A 66 -5.05 7.45 -1.50
CA GLY A 66 -4.99 8.84 -1.89
C GLY A 66 -4.60 9.72 -0.72
N VAL A 67 -4.15 10.92 -1.06
CA VAL A 67 -3.69 11.92 -0.12
C VAL A 67 -4.43 13.22 -0.37
N ILE A 68 -4.78 13.90 0.71
CA ILE A 68 -5.13 15.32 0.70
C ILE A 68 -4.07 16.03 1.52
N GLY A 69 -3.42 17.04 0.96
CA GLY A 69 -2.32 17.72 1.63
C GLY A 69 -2.30 19.21 1.41
N TYR A 70 -1.46 19.88 2.19
CA TYR A 70 -1.09 21.27 1.99
C TYR A 70 0.43 21.39 1.87
N ASP A 71 0.88 22.00 0.78
CA ASP A 71 2.28 22.29 0.52
C ASP A 71 2.59 23.75 0.89
N PHE A 72 3.64 23.96 1.67
CA PHE A 72 4.14 25.29 2.05
C PHE A 72 5.28 25.77 1.13
N VAL A 73 5.50 25.10 -0.01
CA VAL A 73 6.69 25.23 -0.86
C VAL A 73 7.94 24.80 -0.08
N GLY A 74 7.81 23.67 0.62
CA GLY A 74 8.77 23.19 1.62
C GLY A 74 8.28 21.92 2.32
N PRO A 75 8.23 21.88 3.66
CA PRO A 75 7.54 20.81 4.38
C PRO A 75 6.07 20.70 3.95
N ARG A 76 5.50 19.50 4.03
CA ARG A 76 4.12 19.20 3.66
C ARG A 76 3.40 18.56 4.84
N VAL A 77 2.11 18.86 4.97
CA VAL A 77 1.20 18.13 5.85
C VAL A 77 0.24 17.34 4.96
N GLU A 78 0.14 16.05 5.22
CA GLU A 78 -0.62 15.09 4.43
C GLU A 78 -1.57 14.30 5.33
N LEU A 79 -2.80 14.12 4.86
CA LEU A 79 -3.72 13.11 5.36
C LEU A 79 -3.82 12.01 4.31
N GLU A 80 -3.27 10.85 4.64
CA GLU A 80 -3.16 9.70 3.75
C GLU A 80 -4.21 8.64 4.11
N GLY A 81 -4.93 8.15 3.09
CA GLY A 81 -5.89 7.06 3.21
C GLY A 81 -5.47 5.90 2.32
N ILE A 82 -4.98 4.81 2.91
CA ILE A 82 -4.36 3.70 2.17
C ILE A 82 -5.06 2.38 2.49
N TYR A 83 -5.47 1.68 1.44
CA TYR A 83 -5.83 0.26 1.50
C TYR A 83 -4.63 -0.60 1.12
N ARG A 84 -4.36 -1.63 1.92
CA ARG A 84 -3.29 -2.61 1.68
C ARG A 84 -3.87 -4.01 1.59
N ASN A 85 -3.34 -4.80 0.69
CA ASN A 85 -3.71 -6.21 0.56
C ASN A 85 -2.46 -7.08 0.44
N ASN A 86 -2.37 -8.07 1.33
CA ASN A 86 -1.32 -9.08 1.34
C ASN A 86 -1.95 -10.43 1.61
N THR A 87 -1.60 -11.43 0.80
CA THR A 87 -1.88 -12.82 1.15
C THR A 87 -0.93 -13.23 2.27
N THR A 88 -1.46 -13.80 3.34
CA THR A 88 -0.68 -14.17 4.52
C THR A 88 -0.54 -15.68 4.58
N ASN A 89 0.69 -16.15 4.76
CA ASN A 89 0.99 -17.54 5.05
C ASN A 89 1.30 -17.68 6.55
N VAL A 90 0.65 -18.60 7.24
CA VAL A 90 0.87 -18.86 8.67
C VAL A 90 1.50 -20.23 8.87
N GLY A 91 2.53 -20.29 9.71
CA GLY A 91 3.12 -21.54 10.18
C GLY A 91 2.97 -21.64 11.69
N ILE A 92 2.21 -22.63 12.17
CA ILE A 92 2.01 -22.86 13.60
C ILE A 92 2.89 -24.03 14.08
N PRO A 93 3.92 -23.76 14.91
CA PRO A 93 4.78 -24.81 15.46
C PRO A 93 3.98 -25.93 16.13
N GLY A 94 4.34 -27.19 15.86
CA GLY A 94 3.69 -28.36 16.44
C GLY A 94 2.36 -28.77 15.78
N THR A 95 2.00 -28.17 14.64
CA THR A 95 0.79 -28.53 13.88
C THR A 95 1.11 -28.86 12.42
N ALA A 96 0.13 -29.42 11.69
CA ALA A 96 0.22 -29.62 10.24
C ALA A 96 -0.02 -28.32 9.43
N LEU A 97 -0.33 -27.20 10.09
CA LEU A 97 -0.56 -25.92 9.44
C LEU A 97 0.77 -25.22 9.15
N ASN A 98 1.20 -25.30 7.89
CA ASN A 98 2.41 -24.67 7.37
C ASN A 98 2.11 -24.06 6.00
N ASN A 99 2.39 -22.77 5.82
CA ASN A 99 2.15 -22.02 4.59
C ASN A 99 0.68 -22.03 4.13
N GLN A 100 -0.25 -21.97 5.09
CA GLN A 100 -1.69 -21.82 4.85
C GLN A 100 -2.11 -20.36 4.95
#